data_AF-A0A2L0ILU9-F1
#
_entry.id   AF-A0A2L0ILU9-F1
#
_cell.length_a   1.000
_cell.length_b   1.000
_cell.length_c   1.000
_cell.angle_alpha   90.00
_cell.angle_beta   90.00
_cell.angle_gamma   90.00
#
_symmetry.space_group_name_H-M   'P 1'
#
loop_
_entity.id
_entity.type
_entity.pdbx_description
1 polymer ?
#
loop_
_entity_poly.entity_id
_entity_poly.type
_entity_poly.pdbx_seq_one_letter_code
_entity_poly.pdbx_strand_id
1 'polypeptide(L)'
;MVLGEAHLTHSDFAPHFHLDYHIGLIADGVQRQDFSGRSDLLTRGRIAIMPPGEVHTGTREGDGGYTLRTFRLAPALLQTLAQEITDAPQRFECGPAIVDAPLLSRQLWHLHAGAAAYQERFDAAALLLLAPLVIQQGALRPMPVSGGLGCRGVNFSGCVITAMRISANRSRCRRWRRCAA
;
A
#
# COMPACT_ATOMS: atom_id res chain seq x y z
N MET A 1 1.40 13.31 1.57
CA MET A 1 0.47 12.19 1.83
C MET A 1 -0.82 12.76 2.38
N VAL A 2 -1.97 12.19 2.00
CA VAL A 2 -3.28 12.54 2.54
C VAL A 2 -3.97 11.30 3.08
N LEU A 3 -4.57 11.39 4.27
CA LEU A 3 -5.38 10.31 4.85
C LEU A 3 -6.86 10.51 4.54
N GLY A 4 -7.61 9.42 4.50
CA GLY A 4 -9.07 9.45 4.40
C GLY A 4 -9.70 8.27 5.12
N GLU A 5 -10.80 8.52 5.81
CA GLU A 5 -11.62 7.49 6.46
C GLU A 5 -13.09 7.67 6.04
N ALA A 6 -13.76 6.58 5.72
CA ALA A 6 -15.16 6.58 5.34
C ALA A 6 -15.87 5.34 5.89
N HIS A 7 -17.05 5.54 6.47
CA HIS A 7 -17.98 4.47 6.80
C HIS A 7 -19.07 4.42 5.73
N LEU A 8 -19.16 3.31 5.00
CA LEU A 8 -19.95 3.16 3.78
C LEU A 8 -21.02 2.09 3.98
N THR A 9 -22.28 2.50 4.03
CA THR A 9 -23.44 1.61 4.23
C THR A 9 -24.36 1.56 3.02
N HIS A 10 -24.42 2.64 2.24
CA HIS A 10 -25.36 2.80 1.12
C HIS A 10 -24.70 3.38 -0.14
N SER A 11 -23.37 3.45 -0.18
CA SER A 11 -22.63 4.05 -1.27
C SER A 11 -21.54 3.13 -1.73
N ASP A 12 -21.46 2.97 -3.05
CA ASP A 12 -20.44 2.21 -3.74
C ASP A 12 -19.58 3.17 -4.57
N PHE A 13 -18.30 2.88 -4.69
CA PHE A 13 -17.41 3.55 -5.62
C PHE A 13 -17.52 2.92 -7.00
N ALA A 14 -18.15 3.65 -7.93
CA ALA A 14 -18.15 3.32 -9.35
C ALA A 14 -16.71 3.26 -9.91
N PRO A 15 -16.48 2.64 -11.09
CA PRO A 15 -15.16 2.59 -11.71
C PRO A 15 -14.50 3.97 -11.79
N HIS A 16 -13.31 4.10 -11.18
CA HIS A 16 -12.58 5.36 -11.12
C HIS A 16 -11.07 5.11 -10.95
N PHE A 17 -10.26 6.16 -11.06
CA PHE A 17 -8.82 6.11 -10.83
C PHE A 17 -8.32 7.41 -10.19
N HIS A 18 -7.10 7.37 -9.65
CA HIS A 18 -6.40 8.52 -9.07
C HIS A 18 -4.98 8.62 -9.62
N LEU A 19 -4.31 9.77 -9.45
CA LEU A 19 -2.91 9.96 -9.83
C LEU A 19 -1.91 9.69 -8.68
N ASP A 20 -2.44 9.42 -7.49
CA ASP A 20 -1.68 8.98 -6.32
C ASP A 20 -1.74 7.46 -6.21
N TYR A 21 -0.75 6.87 -5.55
CA TYR A 21 -0.91 5.54 -4.99
C TYR A 21 -1.98 5.59 -3.89
N HIS A 22 -2.93 4.67 -3.94
CA HIS A 22 -3.96 4.51 -2.93
C HIS A 22 -3.72 3.21 -2.17
N ILE A 23 -3.41 3.34 -0.87
CA ILE A 23 -3.23 2.21 0.03
C ILE A 23 -4.46 2.11 0.92
N GLY A 24 -5.26 1.07 0.71
CA GLY A 24 -6.55 0.86 1.38
C GLY A 24 -6.47 -0.19 2.49
N LEU A 25 -7.13 0.08 3.61
CA LEU A 25 -7.29 -0.81 4.75
C LEU A 25 -8.76 -0.85 5.18
N ILE A 26 -9.24 -2.02 5.57
CA ILE A 26 -10.57 -2.15 6.18
C ILE A 26 -10.42 -2.17 7.69
N ALA A 27 -11.12 -1.24 8.35
CA ALA A 27 -11.26 -1.19 9.80
C ALA A 27 -12.49 -1.98 10.28
N ASP A 28 -13.55 -2.08 9.49
CA ASP A 28 -14.72 -2.88 9.84
C ASP A 28 -15.47 -3.31 8.58
N GLY A 29 -16.17 -4.44 8.63
CA GLY A 29 -16.86 -5.00 7.46
C GLY A 29 -15.92 -5.58 6.39
N VAL A 30 -16.42 -5.65 5.16
CA VAL A 30 -15.71 -6.19 3.99
C VAL A 30 -16.05 -5.35 2.76
N GLN A 31 -15.03 -5.01 1.98
CA GLN A 31 -15.19 -4.36 0.68
C GLN A 31 -14.84 -5.35 -0.44
N ARG A 32 -15.70 -5.49 -1.45
CA ARG A 32 -15.34 -6.08 -2.73
C ARG A 32 -14.72 -5.03 -3.63
N GLN A 33 -13.62 -5.37 -4.27
CA GLN A 33 -12.87 -4.45 -5.12
C GLN A 33 -12.51 -5.13 -6.44
N ASP A 34 -12.97 -4.51 -7.53
CA ASP A 34 -12.61 -4.89 -8.88
C ASP A 34 -11.48 -3.99 -9.39
N PHE A 35 -10.48 -4.58 -10.02
CA PHE A 35 -9.30 -3.91 -10.57
C PHE A 35 -8.60 -4.89 -11.53
N SER A 36 -7.89 -4.41 -12.54
CA SER A 36 -7.14 -5.27 -13.49
C SER A 36 -7.90 -6.49 -14.01
N GLY A 37 -9.22 -6.35 -14.26
CA GLY A 37 -10.09 -7.44 -14.75
C GLY A 37 -10.37 -8.56 -13.74
N ARG A 38 -10.02 -8.40 -12.47
CA ARG A 38 -10.30 -9.36 -11.38
C ARG A 38 -11.10 -8.70 -10.26
N SER A 39 -11.74 -9.53 -9.44
CA SER A 39 -12.47 -9.13 -8.22
C SER A 39 -11.85 -9.81 -7.02
N ASP A 40 -11.64 -9.08 -5.93
CA ASP A 40 -11.08 -9.61 -4.68
C ASP A 40 -11.69 -8.90 -3.46
N LEU A 41 -11.63 -9.53 -2.29
CA LEU A 41 -12.24 -9.04 -1.05
C LEU A 41 -11.21 -8.36 -0.16
N LEU A 42 -11.30 -7.05 0.03
CA LEU A 42 -10.53 -6.36 1.05
C LEU A 42 -11.19 -6.58 2.42
N THR A 43 -10.44 -7.20 3.34
CA THR A 43 -10.87 -7.48 4.72
C THR A 43 -9.81 -6.96 5.72
N ARG A 44 -10.14 -6.95 7.01
CA ARG A 44 -9.16 -6.67 8.07
C ARG A 44 -7.92 -7.58 7.92
N GLY A 45 -6.73 -7.00 8.03
CA GLY A 45 -5.46 -7.72 7.88
C GLY A 45 -4.93 -7.80 6.45
N ARG A 46 -5.76 -7.44 5.45
CA ARG A 46 -5.34 -7.27 4.05
C ARG A 46 -5.01 -5.81 3.76
N ILE A 47 -4.28 -5.57 2.69
CA ILE A 47 -3.94 -4.23 2.19
C ILE A 47 -4.26 -4.17 0.70
N ALA A 48 -5.04 -3.17 0.30
CA ALA A 48 -5.21 -2.83 -1.10
C ALA A 48 -4.14 -1.83 -1.53
N ILE A 49 -3.56 -2.03 -2.71
CA ILE A 49 -2.58 -1.14 -3.33
C ILE A 49 -3.08 -0.85 -4.73
N MET A 50 -3.53 0.37 -5.00
CA MET A 50 -3.92 0.81 -6.33
C MET A 50 -2.91 1.85 -6.82
N PRO A 51 -2.09 1.55 -7.85
CA PRO A 51 -1.14 2.50 -8.39
C PRO A 51 -1.84 3.63 -9.16
N PRO A 52 -1.11 4.73 -9.44
CA PRO A 52 -1.62 5.81 -10.28
C PRO A 52 -2.18 5.29 -11.61
N GLY A 53 -3.39 5.73 -11.95
CA GLY A 53 -4.07 5.35 -13.19
C GLY A 53 -4.76 3.99 -13.17
N GLU A 54 -4.64 3.18 -12.10
CA GLU A 54 -5.39 1.93 -12.01
C GLU A 54 -6.89 2.23 -11.86
N VAL A 55 -7.68 1.74 -12.81
CA VAL A 55 -9.14 1.79 -12.71
C VAL A 55 -9.60 0.71 -11.73
N HIS A 56 -10.34 1.12 -10.70
CA HIS A 56 -10.86 0.23 -9.68
C HIS A 56 -12.24 0.65 -9.17
N THR A 57 -12.92 -0.29 -8.51
CA THR A 57 -14.22 -0.10 -7.85
C THR A 57 -14.08 -0.25 -6.33
N GLY A 58 -15.18 -0.05 -5.60
CA GLY A 58 -15.26 -0.43 -4.20
C GLY A 58 -16.72 -0.57 -3.79
N THR A 59 -17.18 -1.79 -3.58
CA THR A 59 -18.56 -2.09 -3.21
C THR A 59 -18.58 -2.80 -1.86
N ARG A 60 -19.67 -2.69 -1.12
CA ARG A 60 -19.85 -3.49 0.10
C ARG A 60 -20.02 -4.97 -0.26
N GLU A 61 -19.48 -5.86 0.58
CA GLU A 61 -19.77 -7.29 0.52
C GLU A 61 -20.77 -7.66 1.62
N GLY A 62 -21.90 -8.26 1.22
CA GLY A 62 -23.01 -8.60 2.13
C GLY A 62 -23.93 -7.42 2.46
N ASP A 63 -24.76 -7.60 3.48
CA ASP A 63 -25.82 -6.64 3.84
C ASP A 63 -25.34 -5.51 4.77
N GLY A 64 -24.12 -5.65 5.32
CA GLY A 64 -23.49 -4.65 6.19
C GLY A 64 -22.74 -3.57 5.42
N GLY A 65 -22.37 -2.50 6.14
CA GLY A 65 -21.42 -1.51 5.64
C GLY A 65 -19.97 -1.92 5.89
N TYR A 66 -19.05 -1.06 5.47
CA TYR A 66 -17.63 -1.21 5.79
C TYR A 66 -16.97 0.14 6.11
N THR A 67 -15.92 0.10 6.91
CA THR A 67 -15.10 1.28 7.23
C THR A 67 -13.76 1.17 6.52
N LEU A 68 -13.55 2.03 5.53
CA LEU A 68 -12.33 2.12 4.75
C LEU A 68 -11.41 3.22 5.30
N ARG A 69 -10.13 2.90 5.43
CA ARG A 69 -9.05 3.85 5.68
C ARG A 69 -8.09 3.87 4.51
N THR A 70 -7.58 5.04 4.16
CA THR A 70 -6.83 5.23 2.93
C THR A 70 -5.61 6.11 3.16
N PHE A 71 -4.51 5.74 2.53
CA PHE A 71 -3.35 6.60 2.34
C PHE A 71 -3.26 6.96 0.87
N ARG A 72 -3.29 8.26 0.55
CA ARG A 72 -2.97 8.78 -0.77
C ARG A 72 -1.53 9.27 -0.78
N LEU A 73 -0.70 8.59 -1.56
CA LEU A 73 0.74 8.77 -1.62
C LEU A 73 1.12 9.26 -3.02
N ALA A 74 1.59 10.50 -3.11
CA ALA A 74 2.17 11.00 -4.35
C ALA A 74 3.35 10.11 -4.77
N PRO A 75 3.51 9.76 -6.06
CA PRO A 75 4.61 8.90 -6.50
C PRO A 75 6.01 9.41 -6.08
N ALA A 76 6.21 10.73 -6.14
CA ALA A 76 7.44 11.38 -5.69
C ALA A 76 7.77 11.09 -4.22
N LEU A 77 6.76 10.96 -3.36
CA LEU A 77 6.94 10.67 -1.94
C LEU A 77 7.51 9.26 -1.72
N LEU A 78 6.96 8.28 -2.43
CA LEU A 78 7.43 6.90 -2.36
C LEU A 78 8.82 6.76 -2.99
N GLN A 79 9.12 7.54 -4.02
CA GLN A 79 10.44 7.58 -4.63
C GLN A 79 11.49 8.16 -3.68
N THR A 80 11.20 9.27 -2.99
CA THR A 80 12.08 9.82 -1.95
C THR A 80 12.32 8.79 -0.85
N LEU A 81 11.26 8.15 -0.36
CA LEU A 81 11.38 7.12 0.67
C LEU A 81 12.21 5.91 0.21
N ALA A 82 12.02 5.46 -1.03
CA ALA A 82 12.82 4.38 -1.61
C ALA A 82 14.30 4.74 -1.72
N GLN A 83 14.62 5.98 -2.12
CA GLN A 83 15.97 6.49 -2.15
C GLN A 83 16.61 6.50 -0.75
N GLU A 84 15.88 6.95 0.26
CA GLU A 84 16.37 6.99 1.65
C GLU A 84 16.62 5.59 2.23
N ILE A 85 15.79 4.61 1.89
CA ILE A 85 15.91 3.24 2.40
C ILE A 85 17.03 2.47 1.70
N THR A 86 17.19 2.67 0.39
CA THR A 86 18.08 1.83 -0.44
C THR A 86 19.42 2.49 -0.76
N ASP A 87 19.61 3.76 -0.36
CA ASP A 87 20.75 4.60 -0.74
C ASP A 87 20.97 4.67 -2.28
N ALA A 88 19.92 4.39 -3.07
CA ALA A 88 19.95 4.38 -4.53
C ALA A 88 18.61 4.84 -5.12
N PRO A 89 18.59 5.49 -6.30
CA PRO A 89 17.35 5.80 -6.99
C PRO A 89 16.65 4.50 -7.43
N GLN A 90 15.70 4.05 -6.63
CA GLN A 90 14.74 3.03 -7.03
C GLN A 90 13.39 3.67 -7.36
N ARG A 91 12.76 3.16 -8.41
CA ARG A 91 11.34 3.43 -8.64
C ARG A 91 10.55 2.51 -7.73
N PHE A 92 9.59 3.09 -7.00
CA PHE A 92 8.56 2.28 -6.37
C PHE A 92 7.59 1.85 -7.46
N GLU A 93 7.64 0.56 -7.81
CA GLU A 93 6.84 -0.04 -8.88
C GLU A 93 6.08 -1.23 -8.28
N CYS A 94 4.88 -0.95 -7.78
CA CYS A 94 3.95 -1.98 -7.34
C CYS A 94 2.74 -1.99 -8.28
N GLY A 95 2.47 -3.15 -8.88
CA GLY A 95 1.21 -3.36 -9.60
C GLY A 95 0.02 -3.33 -8.63
N PRO A 96 -1.21 -3.28 -9.18
CA PRO A 96 -2.40 -3.31 -8.37
C PRO A 96 -2.54 -4.65 -7.66
N ALA A 97 -2.81 -4.62 -6.35
CA ALA A 97 -2.85 -5.82 -5.54
C ALA A 97 -3.76 -5.70 -4.32
N ILE A 98 -4.28 -6.84 -3.89
CA ILE A 98 -4.77 -7.05 -2.53
C ILE A 98 -3.93 -8.16 -1.92
N VAL A 99 -3.26 -7.87 -0.81
CA VAL A 99 -2.27 -8.74 -0.19
C VAL A 99 -2.61 -9.06 1.26
N ASP A 100 -2.39 -10.32 1.65
CA ASP A 100 -2.49 -10.75 3.05
C ASP A 100 -1.23 -10.31 3.79
N ALA A 101 -1.35 -9.26 4.61
CA ALA A 101 -0.24 -8.67 5.31
C ALA A 101 -0.65 -8.20 6.71
N PRO A 102 -1.07 -9.11 7.62
CA PRO A 102 -1.74 -8.76 8.87
C PRO A 102 -0.89 -7.88 9.80
N LEU A 103 0.43 -8.10 9.83
CA LEU A 103 1.35 -7.28 10.63
C LEU A 103 1.47 -5.87 10.07
N LEU A 104 1.66 -5.73 8.75
CA LEU A 104 1.78 -4.43 8.09
C LEU A 104 0.45 -3.67 8.12
N SER A 105 -0.67 -4.35 7.86
CA SER A 105 -2.02 -3.80 7.95
C SER A 105 -2.28 -3.20 9.33
N ARG A 106 -1.88 -3.90 10.41
CA ARG A 106 -1.96 -3.38 11.77
C ARG A 106 -1.08 -2.14 11.99
N GLN A 107 0.17 -2.15 11.51
CA GLN A 107 1.08 -1.02 11.63
C GLN A 107 0.54 0.23 10.93
N LEU A 108 0.07 0.08 9.69
CA LEU A 108 -0.55 1.16 8.94
C LEU A 108 -1.86 1.62 9.60
N TRP A 109 -2.66 0.71 10.16
CA TRP A 109 -3.87 1.10 10.89
C TRP A 109 -3.55 2.03 12.08
N HIS A 110 -2.51 1.72 12.86
CA HIS A 110 -2.08 2.57 13.99
C HIS A 110 -1.51 3.90 13.50
N LEU A 111 -0.72 3.90 12.42
CA LEU A 111 -0.23 5.12 11.79
C LEU A 111 -1.39 6.03 11.37
N HIS A 112 -2.40 5.47 10.70
CA HIS A 112 -3.57 6.22 10.25
C HIS A 112 -4.33 6.81 11.45
N ALA A 113 -4.59 6.00 12.48
CA ALA A 113 -5.30 6.44 13.68
C ALA A 113 -4.55 7.56 14.42
N GLY A 114 -3.24 7.40 14.60
CA GLY A 114 -2.39 8.40 15.26
C GLY A 114 -2.34 9.71 14.47
N ALA A 115 -2.10 9.65 13.16
CA ALA A 115 -1.99 10.86 12.36
C ALA A 115 -3.32 11.61 12.15
N ALA A 116 -4.45 10.89 12.11
CA ALA A 116 -5.77 11.51 12.08
C ALA A 116 -6.04 12.38 13.32
N ALA A 117 -5.51 12.00 14.47
CA ALA A 117 -5.67 12.74 15.73
C ALA A 117 -4.88 14.05 15.77
N TYR A 118 -3.80 14.17 14.99
CA TYR A 118 -2.87 15.30 15.10
C TYR A 118 -2.96 16.32 13.96
N GLN A 119 -3.68 16.07 12.85
CA GLN A 119 -3.86 16.99 11.70
C GLN A 119 -2.58 17.69 11.15
N GLU A 120 -1.39 17.30 11.61
CA GLU A 120 -0.14 17.91 11.20
C GLU A 120 0.36 17.29 9.89
N ARG A 121 1.19 18.07 9.18
CA ARG A 121 1.96 17.58 8.05
C ARG A 121 2.77 16.37 8.51
N PHE A 122 2.59 15.25 7.83
CA PHE A 122 3.43 14.08 8.00
C PHE A 122 4.90 14.48 7.92
N ASP A 123 5.59 14.38 9.05
CA ASP A 123 7.03 14.56 9.09
C ASP A 123 7.73 13.34 8.49
N ALA A 124 9.05 13.45 8.34
CA ALA A 124 9.87 12.35 7.83
C ALA A 124 9.74 11.08 8.69
N ALA A 125 9.48 11.21 9.99
CA ALA A 125 9.32 10.06 10.88
C ALA A 125 8.04 9.28 10.58
N ALA A 126 6.94 9.96 10.27
CA ALA A 126 5.70 9.31 9.88
C ALA A 126 5.77 8.67 8.49
N LEU A 127 6.60 9.21 7.58
CA LEU A 127 6.88 8.60 6.27
C LEU A 127 7.70 7.32 6.39
N LEU A 128 8.65 7.24 7.32
CA LEU A 128 9.41 6.02 7.59
C LEU A 128 8.53 4.85 8.05
N LEU A 129 7.32 5.10 8.57
CA LEU A 129 6.37 4.05 8.91
C LEU A 129 5.72 3.41 7.67
N LEU A 130 5.86 4.01 6.49
CA LEU A 130 5.53 3.41 5.19
C LEU A 130 6.69 2.60 4.60
N ALA A 131 7.88 2.63 5.21
CA ALA A 131 9.05 1.89 4.74
C ALA A 131 8.79 0.39 4.49
N PRO A 132 7.97 -0.32 5.30
CA PRO A 132 7.67 -1.71 5.01
C PRO A 132 7.00 -1.92 3.65
N LEU A 133 6.16 -0.99 3.16
CA LEU A 133 5.57 -1.09 1.81
C LEU A 133 6.67 -1.07 0.74
N VAL A 134 7.66 -0.19 0.90
CA VAL A 134 8.79 -0.06 -0.02
C VAL A 134 9.72 -1.27 0.05
N ILE A 135 10.05 -1.74 1.25
CA ILE A 135 10.91 -2.91 1.47
C ILE A 135 10.23 -4.18 0.94
N GLN A 136 8.91 -4.31 1.14
CA GLN A 136 8.16 -5.49 0.78
C GLN A 136 7.57 -5.43 -0.63
N GLN A 137 7.74 -4.34 -1.41
CA GLN A 137 7.09 -4.18 -2.72
C GLN A 137 7.32 -5.36 -3.69
N GLY A 138 8.47 -6.03 -3.63
CA GLY A 138 8.75 -7.24 -4.41
C GLY A 138 8.07 -8.53 -3.90
N ALA A 139 7.71 -8.57 -2.62
CA ALA A 139 6.99 -9.67 -1.96
C ALA A 139 5.47 -9.43 -1.92
N LEU A 140 5.02 -8.18 -2.01
CA LEU A 140 3.61 -7.78 -2.15
C LEU A 140 3.05 -8.05 -3.55
N ARG A 141 3.74 -8.90 -4.34
CA ARG A 141 3.24 -9.36 -5.63
C ARG A 141 1.95 -10.15 -5.38
N PRO A 142 0.88 -9.89 -6.14
CA PRO A 142 -0.37 -10.63 -5.99
C PRO A 142 -0.10 -12.13 -6.14
N MET A 143 -0.61 -12.93 -5.21
CA MET A 143 -0.53 -14.38 -5.36
C MET A 143 -1.26 -14.79 -6.66
N PRO A 144 -0.65 -15.60 -7.53
CA PRO A 144 -1.38 -16.21 -8.63
C PRO A 144 -2.43 -17.14 -8.04
N VAL A 145 -3.70 -16.87 -8.37
CA VAL A 145 -4.80 -17.74 -7.95
C VAL A 145 -4.77 -19.03 -8.78
N SER A 146 -4.77 -20.17 -8.11
CA SER A 146 -4.92 -21.48 -8.76
C SER A 146 -6.39 -21.76 -9.05
N GLY A 147 -6.78 -21.69 -10.33
CA GLY A 147 -8.05 -22.20 -10.87
C GLY A 147 -8.56 -21.36 -12.06
N GLY A 148 -8.63 -21.83 -13.31
CA GLY A 148 -8.28 -23.14 -13.87
C GLY A 148 -8.31 -23.14 -15.41
N LEU A 149 -7.70 -24.20 -15.96
CA LEU A 149 -7.77 -24.78 -17.33
C LEU A 149 -7.13 -24.03 -18.54
N GLY A 150 -5.97 -24.58 -18.97
CA GLY A 150 -5.43 -24.58 -20.35
C GLY A 150 -4.77 -23.26 -20.80
N CYS A 151 -3.50 -23.17 -21.20
CA CYS A 151 -2.77 -24.04 -22.12
C CYS A 151 -1.26 -24.00 -21.83
N ARG A 152 -0.58 -25.02 -22.36
CA ARG A 152 0.82 -25.40 -22.16
C ARG A 152 1.83 -24.29 -22.44
N GLY A 153 2.87 -24.27 -21.61
CA GLY A 153 4.26 -24.11 -22.05
C GLY A 153 4.81 -22.69 -22.14
N VAL A 154 5.36 -22.19 -21.03
CA VAL A 154 6.55 -21.32 -21.08
C VAL A 154 7.36 -21.51 -19.80
N ASN A 155 8.56 -22.08 -19.97
CA ASN A 155 9.59 -22.14 -18.94
C ASN A 155 10.11 -20.73 -18.68
N PHE A 156 10.00 -20.24 -17.44
CA PHE A 156 10.84 -19.13 -16.97
C PHE A 156 11.84 -19.67 -15.95
N SER A 157 13.06 -19.88 -16.45
CA SER A 157 14.25 -20.15 -15.66
C SER A 157 14.64 -18.90 -14.87
N GLY A 158 14.69 -19.04 -13.54
CA GLY A 158 15.62 -18.38 -12.61
C GLY A 158 15.62 -16.85 -12.53
N CYS A 159 15.34 -16.31 -11.34
CA CYS A 159 15.99 -15.07 -10.92
C CYS A 159 16.25 -15.07 -9.41
N VAL A 160 17.48 -14.68 -9.08
CA VAL A 160 18.21 -14.85 -7.83
C VAL A 160 17.64 -13.95 -6.72
N ILE A 161 17.41 -14.51 -5.53
CA ILE A 161 17.15 -13.77 -4.30
C ILE A 161 18.49 -13.22 -3.80
N THR A 162 18.80 -11.96 -4.08
CA THR A 162 19.90 -11.27 -3.37
C THR A 162 19.36 -10.72 -2.06
N ALA A 163 19.69 -11.40 -0.95
CA ALA A 163 19.43 -10.89 0.39
C ALA A 163 20.27 -9.62 0.64
N MET A 164 19.64 -8.45 0.62
CA MET A 164 20.30 -7.18 0.91
C MET A 164 20.49 -7.04 2.43
N ARG A 165 21.74 -7.13 2.91
CA ARG A 165 22.10 -6.84 4.31
C ARG A 165 22.00 -5.33 4.54
N ILE A 166 20.99 -4.90 5.29
CA ILE A 166 20.86 -3.52 5.78
C ILE A 166 21.86 -3.32 6.92
N SER A 167 22.95 -2.58 6.65
CA SER A 167 23.87 -2.10 7.69
C SER A 167 23.31 -0.82 8.31
N ALA A 168 22.69 -0.94 9.48
CA ALA A 168 22.19 0.21 10.24
C ALA A 168 23.35 1.04 10.83
N ASN A 169 23.76 2.11 10.14
CA ASN A 169 24.77 3.04 10.66
C ASN A 169 24.10 4.14 11.52
N ARG A 170 24.23 4.02 12.86
CA ARG A 170 23.65 4.90 13.89
C ARG A 170 24.14 6.36 13.86
N SER A 171 25.10 6.73 13.01
CA SER A 171 25.74 8.05 13.03
C SER A 171 24.94 9.17 12.33
N ARG A 172 23.93 8.85 11.50
CA ARG A 172 23.27 9.87 10.65
C ARG A 172 22.00 10.51 11.23
N CYS A 173 21.55 10.09 12.40
CA CYS A 173 20.38 10.66 13.10
C CYS A 173 20.53 12.15 13.49
N ARG A 174 21.74 12.74 13.39
CA ARG A 174 22.04 14.12 13.83
C ARG A 174 21.78 15.22 12.79
N ARG A 175 21.42 14.90 11.53
CA ARG A 175 21.33 15.92 10.46
C ARG A 175 20.00 16.70 10.40
N TRP A 176 18.99 16.31 11.18
CA TRP A 176 17.63 16.85 11.13
C TRP A 176 17.40 18.18 11.90
N ARG A 177 18.44 18.97 12.20
CA ARG A 177 18.30 20.25 12.95
C ARG A 177 18.53 21.53 12.13
N ARG A 178 18.69 21.47 10.80
CA ARG A 178 19.11 22.68 10.02
C ARG A 178 18.27 23.08 8.82
N CYS A 179 17.08 22.54 8.62
CA CYS A 179 16.19 23.01 7.55
C CYS A 179 14.78 23.26 8.10
N ALA A 180 14.66 24.32 8.89
CA ALA A 180 13.40 25.00 9.16
C ALA A 180 13.74 26.51 9.22
N ALA A 181 13.59 27.15 8.06
CA ALA A 181 13.49 28.59 7.89
C ALA A 181 12.42 28.81 6.82
#